data_AF-A0A928IAM7-F1
#
_entry.id   AF-A0A928IAM7-F1
#
_cell.length_a   1.000
_cell.length_b   1.000
_cell.length_c   1.000
_cell.angle_alpha   90.00
_cell.angle_beta   90.00
_cell.angle_gamma   90.00
#
_symmetry.space_group_name_H-M   'P 1'
#
loop_
_entity.id
_entity.type
_entity.pdbx_description
1 polymer ?
#
loop_
_entity_poly.entity_id
_entity_poly.type
_entity_poly.pdbx_seq_one_letter_code
_entity_poly.pdbx_strand_id
1 'polypeptide(L)'
;MRMRVLTHTKKGKLIAIADEVTKLIEADKATDTIPAAYPCDGERLVVIVATAKPKMPESFGLFVRSLKKTLAANVAFIIDGTPENAEKIVEMAKTNDANVIGDNILYVNGGLPFKFMKKVSAEEMNSVREWVKSIRTSMK
;
A
#
# COMPACT_ATOMS: atom_id res chain seq x y z
N MET A 1 0.48 -14.01 11.24
CA MET A 1 -0.72 -13.15 11.08
C MET A 1 -0.91 -12.96 9.59
N ARG A 2 -2.11 -13.12 9.03
CA ARG A 2 -2.26 -13.01 7.58
C ARG A 2 -2.06 -11.55 7.14
N MET A 3 -1.02 -11.26 6.37
CA MET A 3 -0.68 -9.90 5.94
C MET A 3 -0.28 -9.90 4.48
N ARG A 4 -0.60 -8.82 3.78
CA ARG A 4 -0.37 -8.73 2.33
C ARG A 4 0.09 -7.34 1.93
N VAL A 5 1.00 -7.28 0.97
CA VAL A 5 1.42 -6.05 0.30
C VAL A 5 1.00 -6.12 -1.16
N LEU A 6 0.33 -5.08 -1.63
CA LEU A 6 -0.19 -4.97 -2.98
C LEU A 6 0.33 -3.69 -3.63
N THR A 7 0.70 -3.78 -4.89
CA THR A 7 1.29 -2.67 -5.64
C THR A 7 0.40 -2.22 -6.79
N HIS A 8 0.37 -0.91 -7.02
CA HIS A 8 -0.15 -0.33 -8.24
C HIS A 8 0.82 0.75 -8.74
N THR A 9 1.94 0.31 -9.30
CA THR A 9 3.00 1.20 -9.80
C THR A 9 3.81 0.54 -10.90
N LYS A 10 4.48 1.37 -11.71
CA LYS A 10 5.53 0.94 -12.66
C LYS A 10 6.92 1.38 -12.21
N LYS A 11 7.06 2.05 -11.06
CA LYS A 11 8.32 2.61 -10.57
C LYS A 11 9.11 1.54 -9.82
N GLY A 12 10.34 1.28 -10.25
CA GLY A 12 11.20 0.25 -9.64
C GLY A 12 11.46 0.50 -8.15
N LYS A 13 11.61 1.77 -7.74
CA LYS A 13 11.80 2.15 -6.34
C LYS A 13 10.61 1.75 -5.46
N LEU A 14 9.38 1.98 -5.89
CA LEU A 14 8.18 1.60 -5.12
C LEU A 14 8.03 0.08 -5.01
N ILE A 15 8.39 -0.65 -6.06
CA ILE A 15 8.42 -2.12 -6.02
C ILE A 15 9.44 -2.57 -4.97
N ALA A 16 10.64 -1.97 -4.94
CA ALA A 16 11.66 -2.29 -3.94
C ALA A 16 11.20 -1.96 -2.50
N ILE A 17 10.50 -0.83 -2.30
CA ILE A 17 9.89 -0.49 -1.02
C ILE A 17 8.84 -1.52 -0.63
N ALA A 18 7.94 -1.90 -1.55
CA ALA A 18 6.91 -2.90 -1.28
C ALA A 18 7.50 -4.28 -0.92
N ASP A 19 8.55 -4.70 -1.62
CA ASP A 19 9.26 -5.94 -1.32
C ASP A 19 9.91 -5.91 0.07
N GLU A 20 10.46 -4.76 0.49
CA GLU A 20 11.01 -4.62 1.84
C GLU A 20 9.92 -4.58 2.90
N VAL A 21 8.81 -3.88 2.66
CA VAL A 21 7.64 -3.86 3.56
C VAL A 21 7.10 -5.27 3.74
N THR A 22 7.01 -6.06 2.67
CA THR A 22 6.58 -7.48 2.70
C THR A 22 7.42 -8.28 3.70
N LYS A 23 8.74 -8.10 3.70
CA LYS A 23 9.64 -8.75 4.67
C LYS A 23 9.46 -8.18 6.08
N LEU A 24 9.41 -6.85 6.20
CA LEU A 24 9.31 -6.16 7.48
C LEU A 24 8.04 -6.50 8.23
N ILE A 25 6.92 -6.64 7.53
CA ILE A 25 5.66 -7.04 8.13
C ILE A 25 5.55 -8.54 8.29
N GLU A 26 6.38 -9.35 7.63
CA GLU A 26 6.28 -10.83 7.57
C GLU A 26 5.00 -11.30 6.87
N ALA A 27 4.73 -10.73 5.69
CA ALA A 27 3.58 -11.10 4.87
C ALA A 27 3.68 -12.55 4.35
N ASP A 28 2.55 -13.24 4.22
CA ASP A 28 2.50 -14.66 3.85
C ASP A 28 2.83 -14.91 2.37
N LYS A 29 2.74 -13.86 1.55
CA LYS A 29 2.97 -13.91 0.11
C LYS A 29 3.90 -12.78 -0.30
N ALA A 30 4.63 -13.02 -1.38
CA ALA A 30 5.36 -11.96 -2.06
C ALA A 30 4.42 -10.84 -2.51
N THR A 31 5.00 -9.65 -2.71
CA THR A 31 4.30 -8.49 -3.25
C THR A 31 3.52 -8.87 -4.51
N ASP A 32 2.24 -8.50 -4.58
CA ASP A 32 1.37 -8.75 -5.73
C ASP A 32 0.94 -7.42 -6.38
N THR A 33 0.41 -7.44 -7.60
CA THR A 33 -0.07 -6.24 -8.31
C THR A 33 -1.59 -6.14 -8.24
N ILE A 34 -2.14 -4.93 -8.14
CA ILE A 34 -3.58 -4.68 -8.21
C ILE A 34 -4.03 -4.57 -9.68
N PRO A 35 -5.11 -5.29 -10.09
CA PRO A 35 -5.95 -6.17 -9.29
C PRO A 35 -5.25 -7.49 -8.97
N ALA A 36 -5.38 -7.92 -7.72
CA ALA A 36 -4.69 -9.09 -7.22
C ALA A 36 -5.27 -10.38 -7.83
N ALA A 37 -4.43 -11.40 -8.01
CA ALA A 37 -4.87 -12.67 -8.61
C ALA A 37 -5.97 -13.39 -7.79
N TYR A 38 -5.98 -13.13 -6.48
CA TYR A 38 -6.97 -13.61 -5.53
C TYR A 38 -7.44 -12.46 -4.64
N PRO A 39 -8.74 -12.39 -4.28
CA PRO A 39 -9.25 -11.39 -3.37
C PRO A 39 -8.56 -11.49 -2.00
N CYS A 40 -8.69 -10.44 -1.20
CA CYS A 40 -8.35 -10.48 0.21
C CYS A 40 -9.31 -11.45 0.92
N ASP A 41 -8.80 -12.26 1.85
CA ASP A 41 -9.51 -13.31 2.59
C ASP A 41 -9.10 -13.29 4.07
N GLY A 42 -9.64 -12.30 4.79
CA GLY A 42 -9.46 -12.14 6.22
C GLY A 42 -8.05 -11.74 6.62
N GLU A 43 -7.32 -10.99 5.79
CA GLU A 43 -6.01 -10.45 6.16
C GLU A 43 -6.15 -9.51 7.36
N ARG A 44 -5.23 -9.63 8.32
CA ARG A 44 -5.13 -8.69 9.44
C ARG A 44 -4.61 -7.34 8.99
N LEU A 45 -3.78 -7.29 7.94
CA LEU A 45 -3.27 -6.07 7.34
C LEU A 45 -3.11 -6.22 5.82
N VAL A 46 -3.63 -5.25 5.07
CA VAL A 46 -3.31 -5.05 3.66
C VAL A 46 -2.60 -3.71 3.50
N VAL A 47 -1.37 -3.73 2.99
CA VAL A 47 -0.62 -2.53 2.63
C VAL A 47 -0.75 -2.30 1.12
N ILE A 48 -1.21 -1.12 0.71
CA ILE A 48 -1.30 -0.71 -0.69
C ILE A 48 -0.20 0.30 -0.99
N VAL A 49 0.67 -0.07 -1.94
CA VAL A 49 1.76 0.78 -2.44
C VAL A 49 1.39 1.25 -3.85
N ALA A 50 1.08 2.53 -4.04
CA ALA A 50 0.58 3.03 -5.31
C ALA A 50 1.25 4.31 -5.79
N THR A 51 1.37 4.44 -7.11
CA THR A 51 1.57 5.75 -7.74
C THR A 51 0.18 6.36 -7.97
N ALA A 52 -0.16 7.40 -7.20
CA ALA A 52 -1.45 8.07 -7.29
C ALA A 52 -1.49 9.02 -8.49
N LYS A 53 -2.62 9.02 -9.20
CA LYS A 53 -2.86 9.84 -10.39
C LYS A 53 -4.24 10.50 -10.29
N PRO A 54 -4.49 11.61 -11.01
CA PRO A 54 -5.80 12.25 -11.04
C PRO A 54 -6.94 11.30 -11.42
N LYS A 55 -6.66 10.35 -12.32
CA LYS A 55 -7.58 9.27 -12.70
C LYS A 55 -6.89 7.93 -12.53
N MET A 56 -7.31 7.18 -11.50
CA MET A 56 -6.87 5.81 -11.29
C MET A 56 -7.62 4.86 -12.26
N PRO A 57 -7.00 3.74 -12.66
CA PRO A 57 -7.69 2.72 -13.43
C PRO A 57 -8.93 2.21 -12.69
N GLU A 58 -9.99 1.92 -13.43
CA GLU A 58 -11.24 1.44 -12.84
C GLU A 58 -11.04 0.15 -12.02
N SER A 59 -10.23 -0.77 -12.52
CA SER A 59 -9.89 -2.01 -11.82
C SER A 59 -9.21 -1.76 -10.46
N PHE A 60 -8.37 -0.74 -10.35
CA PHE A 60 -7.80 -0.32 -9.07
C PHE A 60 -8.89 0.23 -8.15
N GLY A 61 -9.74 1.12 -8.66
CA GLY A 61 -10.84 1.70 -7.88
C GLY A 61 -11.84 0.66 -7.37
N LEU A 62 -12.21 -0.31 -8.21
CA LEU A 62 -13.07 -1.44 -7.84
C LEU A 62 -12.44 -2.29 -6.74
N PHE A 63 -11.15 -2.62 -6.88
CA PHE A 63 -10.43 -3.37 -5.85
C PHE A 63 -10.40 -2.62 -4.52
N VAL A 64 -9.98 -1.35 -4.52
CA VAL A 64 -9.85 -0.55 -3.29
C VAL A 64 -11.20 -0.36 -2.62
N ARG A 65 -12.27 -0.08 -3.38
CA ARG A 65 -13.64 0.00 -2.85
C ARG A 65 -14.12 -1.33 -2.29
N SER A 66 -13.69 -2.46 -2.82
CA SER A 66 -14.15 -3.77 -2.32
C SER A 66 -13.65 -4.10 -0.91
N LEU A 67 -12.60 -3.41 -0.43
CA LEU A 67 -12.04 -3.64 0.90
C LEU A 67 -13.06 -3.31 2.00
N LYS A 68 -13.15 -4.22 2.96
CA LYS A 68 -14.04 -4.14 4.13
C LYS A 68 -13.47 -4.99 5.25
N LYS A 69 -13.96 -4.82 6.48
CA LYS A 69 -13.43 -5.52 7.67
C LYS A 69 -13.36 -7.04 7.55
N THR A 70 -14.27 -7.67 6.81
CA THR A 70 -14.26 -9.12 6.61
C THR A 70 -13.19 -9.60 5.63
N LEU A 71 -12.69 -8.73 4.76
CA LEU A 71 -11.63 -9.04 3.80
C LEU A 71 -10.27 -8.56 4.30
N ALA A 72 -10.20 -7.39 4.93
CA ALA A 72 -9.00 -6.84 5.52
C ALA A 72 -9.37 -6.11 6.83
N ALA A 73 -8.85 -6.59 7.96
CA ALA A 73 -9.10 -5.98 9.27
C ALA A 73 -8.47 -4.58 9.38
N ASN A 74 -7.36 -4.35 8.69
CA ASN A 74 -6.65 -3.09 8.63
C ASN A 74 -6.10 -2.84 7.22
N VAL A 75 -6.12 -1.59 6.77
CA VAL A 75 -5.57 -1.17 5.46
C VAL A 75 -4.60 -0.01 5.68
N ALA A 76 -3.40 -0.06 5.08
CA ALA A 76 -2.42 1.01 5.17
C ALA A 76 -1.91 1.40 3.77
N PHE A 77 -1.42 2.63 3.61
CA PHE A 77 -1.04 3.19 2.31
C PHE A 77 0.38 3.74 2.27
N ILE A 78 1.11 3.40 1.22
CA ILE A 78 2.34 4.07 0.79
C ILE A 78 2.07 4.67 -0.59
N ILE A 79 2.15 5.99 -0.72
CA ILE A 79 1.73 6.70 -1.93
C ILE A 79 2.86 7.55 -2.50
N ASP A 80 3.04 7.43 -3.80
CA ASP A 80 3.81 8.34 -4.63
C ASP A 80 2.83 9.18 -5.46
N GLY A 81 2.64 10.44 -5.08
CA GLY A 81 1.68 11.34 -5.72
C GLY A 81 1.37 12.55 -4.85
N THR A 82 0.44 13.39 -5.31
CA THR A 82 -0.03 14.55 -4.56
C THR A 82 -0.96 14.12 -3.41
N PRO A 83 -1.04 14.91 -2.31
CA PRO A 83 -1.99 14.66 -1.23
C PRO A 83 -3.44 14.52 -1.72
N GLU A 84 -3.89 15.40 -2.60
CA GLU A 84 -5.23 15.36 -3.19
C GLU A 84 -5.55 14.02 -3.88
N ASN A 85 -4.59 13.45 -4.63
CA ASN A 85 -4.79 12.17 -5.30
C ASN A 85 -4.74 10.99 -4.31
N ALA A 86 -3.96 11.13 -3.24
CA ALA A 86 -3.87 10.11 -2.20
C ALA A 86 -5.15 10.06 -1.35
N GLU A 87 -5.72 11.22 -1.01
CA GLU A 87 -7.00 11.35 -0.30
C GLU A 87 -8.12 10.65 -1.07
N LYS A 88 -8.23 10.87 -2.38
CA LYS A 88 -9.20 10.16 -3.24
C LYS A 88 -9.07 8.64 -3.15
N ILE A 89 -7.85 8.10 -3.05
CA ILE A 89 -7.63 6.64 -2.90
C ILE A 89 -8.09 6.18 -1.51
N VAL A 90 -7.79 6.94 -0.46
CA VAL A 90 -8.20 6.61 0.91
C VAL A 90 -9.73 6.67 1.07
N GLU A 91 -10.40 7.66 0.48
CA GLU A 91 -11.86 7.76 0.45
C GLU A 91 -12.50 6.54 -0.25
N MET A 92 -11.91 6.08 -1.36
CA MET A 92 -12.35 4.83 -2.00
C MET A 92 -12.27 3.63 -1.05
N ALA A 93 -11.20 3.53 -0.26
CA ALA A 93 -11.05 2.41 0.68
C ALA A 93 -12.05 2.46 1.83
N LYS A 94 -12.35 3.67 2.32
CA LYS A 94 -13.32 3.90 3.40
C LYS A 94 -14.78 3.65 2.98
N THR A 95 -15.06 3.55 1.68
CA THR A 95 -16.43 3.39 1.14
C THR A 95 -17.19 2.19 1.72
N ASN A 96 -16.51 1.08 2.00
CA ASN A 96 -17.11 -0.14 2.55
C ASN A 96 -16.61 -0.45 3.98
N ASP A 97 -16.43 0.60 4.80
CA ASP A 97 -16.02 0.51 6.21
C ASP A 97 -14.66 -0.16 6.44
N ALA A 98 -13.75 -0.13 5.46
CA ALA A 98 -12.38 -0.59 5.68
C ALA A 98 -11.72 0.25 6.78
N ASN A 99 -11.04 -0.41 7.72
CA ASN A 99 -10.30 0.27 8.76
C ASN A 99 -8.94 0.71 8.20
N VAL A 100 -8.88 1.93 7.69
CA VAL A 100 -7.60 2.51 7.24
C VAL A 100 -6.78 2.89 8.47
N ILE A 101 -5.68 2.18 8.71
CA ILE A 101 -4.80 2.39 9.85
C ILE A 101 -3.61 3.27 9.49
N GLY A 102 -3.24 4.12 10.44
CA GLY A 102 -2.25 5.16 10.25
C GLY A 102 -2.93 6.39 9.69
N ASP A 103 -3.14 7.39 10.55
CA ASP A 103 -3.67 8.70 10.17
C ASP A 103 -2.78 9.43 9.15
N ASN A 104 -1.61 8.87 8.82
CA ASN A 104 -0.69 9.33 7.80
C ASN A 104 -0.38 8.23 6.78
N ILE A 105 -0.82 8.47 5.54
CA ILE A 105 -0.25 7.85 4.35
C ILE A 105 1.27 8.07 4.38
N LEU A 106 2.07 7.03 4.13
CA LEU A 106 3.50 7.24 3.90
C LEU A 106 3.70 7.79 2.49
N TYR A 107 4.01 9.09 2.39
CA TYR A 107 4.36 9.69 1.11
C TYR A 107 5.81 9.38 0.76
N VAL A 108 6.04 8.86 -0.45
CA VAL A 108 7.37 8.53 -0.97
C VAL A 108 7.54 9.09 -2.38
N ASN A 109 8.75 9.55 -2.72
CA ASN A 109 9.07 9.90 -4.10
C ASN A 109 9.57 8.66 -4.85
N GLY A 110 8.71 8.10 -5.70
CA GLY A 110 9.04 6.91 -6.46
C GLY A 110 10.06 7.10 -7.58
N GLY A 111 10.44 8.35 -7.89
CA GLY A 111 11.30 8.69 -9.00
C GLY A 111 10.64 8.45 -10.36
N LEU A 112 11.47 8.22 -11.37
CA LEU A 112 11.05 8.00 -12.75
C LEU A 112 10.37 6.62 -12.93
N PRO A 113 9.44 6.46 -13.90
CA PRO A 113 8.66 5.23 -14.13
C PRO A 113 9.46 4.11 -14.82
N PHE A 114 10.72 3.93 -14.43
CA PHE A 114 11.58 2.85 -14.91
C PHE A 114 11.62 1.72 -13.89
N LYS A 115 11.13 0.53 -14.28
CA LYS A 115 11.09 -0.66 -13.40
C LYS A 115 12.46 -1.15 -12.93
N PHE A 116 13.52 -0.83 -13.69
CA PHE A 116 14.89 -1.24 -13.38
C PHE A 116 15.58 -0.33 -12.35
N MET A 117 15.06 0.88 -12.10
CA MET A 117 15.64 1.81 -11.13
C MET A 117 15.06 1.55 -9.73
N LYS A 118 15.70 0.62 -9.01
CA LYS A 118 15.26 0.14 -7.69
C LYS A 118 15.98 0.79 -6.50
N LYS A 119 16.85 1.77 -6.74
CA LYS A 119 17.66 2.39 -5.67
C LYS A 119 16.76 3.16 -4.69
N VAL A 120 16.79 2.74 -3.44
CA VAL A 120 16.17 3.41 -2.28
C VAL A 120 17.31 3.92 -1.40
N SER A 121 17.25 5.16 -0.92
CA SER A 121 18.26 5.68 0.01
C SER A 121 18.12 5.04 1.40
N ALA A 122 19.18 5.10 2.21
CA ALA A 122 19.11 4.62 3.60
C ALA A 122 18.10 5.42 4.44
N GLU A 123 18.01 6.73 4.18
CA GLU A 123 17.04 7.63 4.83
C GLU A 123 15.60 7.25 4.47
N GLU A 124 15.31 7.11 3.17
CA GLU A 124 13.99 6.65 2.69
C GLU A 124 13.62 5.30 3.32
N MET A 125 14.59 4.38 3.42
CA MET A 125 14.36 3.07 4.02
C MET A 125 14.12 3.13 5.53
N ASN A 126 14.79 4.03 6.25
CA ASN A 126 14.54 4.25 7.67
C ASN A 126 13.12 4.80 7.90
N SER A 127 12.67 5.76 7.09
CA SER A 127 11.29 6.25 7.16
C SER A 127 10.26 5.13 6.91
N VAL A 128 10.52 4.24 5.95
CA VAL A 128 9.68 3.04 5.72
C VAL A 128 9.66 2.14 6.96
N ARG A 129 10.80 1.89 7.59
CA ARG A 129 10.89 1.05 8.82
C ARG A 129 10.15 1.68 10.00
N GLU A 130 10.29 2.98 10.20
CA GLU A 130 9.59 3.72 11.25
C GLU A 130 8.07 3.71 11.03
N TRP A 131 7.65 3.90 9.78
CA TRP A 131 6.25 3.79 9.42
C TRP A 131 5.70 2.36 9.62
N VAL A 132 6.46 1.32 9.28
CA VAL A 132 6.05 -0.06 9.58
C VAL A 132 5.89 -0.29 11.10
N LYS A 133 6.75 0.31 11.93
CA LYS A 133 6.59 0.25 13.39
C LYS A 133 5.31 0.96 13.85
N SER A 134 4.99 2.13 13.28
CA SER A 134 3.80 2.89 13.67
C SER A 134 2.51 2.15 13.31
N ILE A 135 2.40 1.62 12.08
CA ILE A 135 1.19 0.86 11.70
C ILE A 135 1.02 -0.40 12.56
N ARG A 136 2.11 -1.06 12.97
CA ARG A 136 2.03 -2.24 13.84
C ARG A 136 1.43 -1.93 15.20
N THR A 137 1.73 -0.76 15.75
CA THR A 137 1.14 -0.26 17.01
C THR A 137 -0.32 0.19 16.83
N SER A 138 -0.69 0.65 15.64
CA SER A 138 -2.05 1.11 15.33
C SER A 138 -3.02 -0.01 14.92
N MET A 139 -2.53 -1.21 14.61
CA MET A 139 -3.38 -2.37 14.33
C MET A 139 -4.22 -2.71 15.56
N LYS A 140 -5.54 -2.75 15.37
CA LYS A 140 -6.47 -3.31 16.35
C LYS A 140 -6.53 -4.83 16.23
#